data_AF-A0AAV9DUR9-F1
#
_entry.id   AF-A0AAV9DUR9-F1
#
_cell.length_a   1.000
_cell.length_b   1.000
_cell.length_c   1.000
_cell.angle_alpha   90.00
_cell.angle_beta   90.00
_cell.angle_gamma   90.00
#
_symmetry.space_group_name_H-M   'P 1'
#
loop_
_entity.id
_entity.type
_entity.pdbx_description
1 polymer ?
#
loop_
_entity_poly.entity_id
_entity_poly.type
_entity_poly.pdbx_seq_one_letter_code
_entity_poly.pdbx_strand_id
1 'polypeptide(L)'
;MGSVGVAMKVFGRVLNDVVSFFVFSALDLLDVLLCMVYKLADYAFESEWKPCYCSSSSAGDRITGGGNILVSERGGPSRVVCLCNSKIQLEDISDTLFDRPSLVSDVCKSTAEELKRLKSSSSSSSLSSSSGKKSQFVLQKSRPALRSSAVTINSTIVEMLQGKIGRLKSTPIPRWSDCDCTTCTSWSSSSSKETLFVHAEGAKENVKEDVLFIHGFISSSKFWTETVFENFREETKRDYRLIAVDLLGFGRSPKPADSLYTLREHLDMIERSVLEPYNVKSFHIVAHSLGCILALAIAVKYPNSIKSLTLLAPPYFPVPKGEMGTQFVLRRVAPRRVWPLIAFGASVAGWYEHISRTICLVICKNHRIWDFFAKQITRHRVKTFLIEGFMCHTHNAAWHTLHNIICGSADKIGGYLDTVNEQLTCDVTVFHGRDDELLPVECSEAVRSKISRAHLKVVENKDHITIVVGRQKAFARELEEIWNNSSENN
;
A
#
# COMPACT_ATOMS: atom_id res chain seq x y z
N MET A 1 40.45 16.71 3.99
CA MET A 1 39.21 16.41 4.76
C MET A 1 38.20 15.50 4.05
N GLY A 2 38.26 15.30 2.72
CA GLY A 2 37.27 14.46 2.01
C GLY A 2 37.39 12.93 2.21
N SER A 3 38.61 12.37 2.28
CA SER A 3 38.81 10.91 2.35
C SER A 3 38.38 10.30 3.70
N VAL A 4 38.67 10.97 4.82
CA VAL A 4 38.28 10.54 6.18
C VAL A 4 36.75 10.53 6.36
N GLY A 5 36.06 11.56 5.83
CA GLY A 5 34.59 11.63 5.89
C GLY A 5 33.90 10.54 5.05
N VAL A 6 34.48 10.17 3.90
CA VAL A 6 33.99 9.04 3.09
C VAL A 6 34.22 7.72 3.82
N ALA A 7 35.41 7.49 4.40
CA ALA A 7 35.73 6.29 5.16
C ALA A 7 34.80 6.11 6.39
N MET A 8 34.51 7.18 7.13
CA MET A 8 33.58 7.14 8.27
C MET A 8 32.14 6.83 7.84
N LYS A 9 31.67 7.40 6.72
CA LYS A 9 30.33 7.09 6.18
C LYS A 9 30.22 5.64 5.69
N VAL A 10 31.28 5.11 5.07
CA VAL A 10 31.35 3.72 4.64
C VAL A 10 31.36 2.80 5.87
N PHE A 11 32.19 3.09 6.88
CA PHE A 11 32.22 2.32 8.12
C PHE A 11 30.86 2.32 8.84
N GLY A 12 30.22 3.49 8.95
CA GLY A 12 28.88 3.60 9.55
C GLY A 12 27.82 2.80 8.78
N ARG A 13 27.90 2.76 7.45
CA ARG A 13 27.00 1.93 6.62
C ARG A 13 27.23 0.44 6.85
N VAL A 14 28.49 -0.01 6.82
CA VAL A 14 28.85 -1.41 7.07
C VAL A 14 28.41 -1.84 8.47
N LEU A 15 28.63 -1.00 9.49
CA LEU A 15 28.19 -1.27 10.84
C LEU A 15 26.66 -1.41 10.93
N ASN A 16 25.91 -0.49 10.28
CA ASN A 16 24.46 -0.58 10.21
C ASN A 16 24.01 -1.88 9.52
N ASP A 17 24.65 -2.28 8.43
CA ASP A 17 24.33 -3.52 7.72
C ASP A 17 24.59 -4.77 8.59
N VAL A 18 25.72 -4.82 9.32
CA VAL A 18 26.05 -5.93 10.23
C VAL A 18 25.07 -6.00 11.39
N VAL A 19 24.79 -4.87 12.06
CA VAL A 19 23.81 -4.83 13.16
C VAL A 19 22.42 -5.21 12.65
N SER A 20 22.06 -4.73 11.46
CA SER A 20 20.79 -5.08 10.82
C SER A 20 20.68 -6.58 10.61
N PHE A 21 21.72 -7.25 10.11
CA PHE A 21 21.70 -8.71 9.95
C PHE A 21 21.30 -9.43 11.24
N PHE A 22 21.98 -9.15 12.36
CA PHE A 22 21.68 -9.80 13.63
C PHE A 22 20.29 -9.45 14.17
N VAL A 23 19.90 -8.17 14.12
CA VAL A 23 18.59 -7.72 14.62
C VAL A 23 17.47 -8.37 13.81
N PHE A 24 17.55 -8.32 12.49
CA PHE A 24 16.50 -8.89 11.64
C PHE A 24 16.46 -10.43 11.70
N SER A 25 17.59 -11.12 11.92
CA SER A 25 17.57 -12.56 12.22
C SER A 25 16.83 -12.88 13.53
N ALA A 26 17.03 -12.07 14.58
CA ALA A 26 16.30 -12.24 15.83
C ALA A 26 14.79 -11.94 15.65
N LEU A 27 14.45 -10.92 14.87
CA LEU A 27 13.05 -10.59 14.54
C LEU A 27 12.38 -11.70 13.72
N ASP A 28 13.09 -12.35 12.79
CA ASP A 28 12.55 -13.50 12.06
C ASP A 28 12.15 -14.64 13.02
N LEU A 29 13.01 -14.98 13.99
CA LEU A 29 12.70 -16.01 15.00
C LEU A 29 11.53 -15.59 15.91
N LEU A 30 11.51 -14.32 16.32
CA LEU A 30 10.45 -13.79 17.16
C LEU A 30 9.09 -13.82 16.45
N ASP A 31 9.03 -13.45 15.17
CA ASP A 31 7.78 -13.45 14.40
C ASP A 31 7.21 -14.86 14.23
N VAL A 32 8.08 -15.88 14.06
CA VAL A 32 7.69 -17.29 14.03
C VAL A 32 7.13 -17.76 15.37
N LEU A 33 7.76 -17.37 16.48
CA LEU A 33 7.24 -17.67 17.82
C LEU A 33 5.88 -17.02 18.05
N LEU A 34 5.75 -15.73 17.72
CA LEU A 34 4.51 -14.98 17.85
C LEU A 34 3.41 -15.56 16.95
N CYS A 35 3.73 -16.09 15.77
CA CYS A 35 2.79 -16.83 14.94
C CYS A 35 2.12 -17.98 15.71
N MET A 36 2.89 -18.79 16.42
CA MET A 36 2.32 -19.89 17.21
C MET A 36 1.47 -19.37 18.38
N VAL A 37 1.93 -18.31 19.05
CA VAL A 37 1.19 -17.69 20.15
C VAL A 37 -0.14 -17.12 19.68
N TYR A 38 -0.15 -16.38 18.57
CA TYR A 38 -1.38 -15.78 18.03
C TYR A 38 -2.36 -16.82 17.49
N LYS A 39 -1.88 -17.90 16.88
CA LYS A 39 -2.75 -19.02 16.50
C LYS A 39 -3.49 -19.61 17.70
N LEU A 40 -2.79 -19.81 18.82
CA LEU A 40 -3.39 -20.29 20.05
C LEU A 40 -4.36 -19.26 20.66
N ALA A 41 -3.97 -17.98 20.69
CA ALA A 41 -4.81 -16.92 21.23
C ALA A 41 -6.09 -16.73 20.41
N ASP A 42 -6.00 -16.71 19.08
CA ASP A 42 -7.17 -16.57 18.20
C ASP A 42 -8.14 -17.74 18.36
N TYR A 43 -7.60 -18.96 18.47
CA TYR A 43 -8.43 -20.12 18.78
C TYR A 43 -9.10 -20.01 20.16
N ALA A 44 -8.38 -19.55 21.18
CA ALA A 44 -8.91 -19.43 22.54
C ALA A 44 -9.99 -18.34 22.68
N PHE A 45 -9.82 -17.18 22.02
CA PHE A 45 -10.71 -16.04 22.18
C PHE A 45 -11.81 -15.96 21.11
N GLU A 46 -11.55 -16.42 19.89
CA GLU A 46 -12.49 -16.30 18.76
C GLU A 46 -13.08 -17.66 18.35
N SER A 47 -12.60 -18.78 18.90
CA SER A 47 -12.97 -20.15 18.48
C SER A 47 -12.74 -20.44 16.99
N GLU A 48 -11.85 -19.67 16.36
CA GLU A 48 -11.52 -19.76 14.93
C GLU A 48 -10.02 -19.98 14.75
N TRP A 49 -9.67 -20.87 13.83
CA TRP A 49 -8.29 -21.04 13.36
C TRP A 49 -8.09 -20.20 12.10
N LYS A 50 -7.18 -19.23 12.12
CA LYS A 50 -6.90 -18.36 10.97
C LYS A 50 -5.55 -18.68 10.33
N PRO A 51 -5.49 -18.84 9.00
CA PRO A 51 -4.22 -19.03 8.32
C PRO A 51 -3.43 -17.71 8.37
N CYS A 52 -2.13 -17.79 8.62
CA CYS A 52 -1.21 -16.65 8.62
C CYS A 52 -0.31 -16.71 7.37
N TYR A 53 0.21 -15.56 6.91
CA TYR A 53 1.05 -15.51 5.70
C TYR A 53 2.34 -16.33 5.84
N CYS A 54 2.80 -16.58 7.07
CA CYS A 54 3.95 -17.44 7.37
C CYS A 54 3.73 -18.93 7.02
N SER A 55 2.49 -19.36 6.76
CA SER A 55 2.14 -20.78 6.53
C SER A 55 2.41 -21.26 5.10
N SER A 56 3.04 -20.45 4.26
CA SER A 56 3.49 -20.84 2.92
C SER A 56 4.65 -21.85 3.03
N SER A 57 4.33 -23.15 3.24
CA SER A 57 5.03 -24.36 2.73
C SER A 57 4.64 -25.63 3.53
N SER A 58 3.59 -26.32 3.11
CA SER A 58 3.62 -27.78 3.06
C SER A 58 3.12 -28.23 1.69
N ALA A 59 4.08 -28.63 0.86
CA ALA A 59 3.96 -29.50 -0.30
C ALA A 59 2.61 -29.55 -1.06
N GLY A 60 2.64 -29.10 -2.31
CA GLY A 60 2.15 -29.98 -3.38
C GLY A 60 0.78 -29.74 -4.01
N ASP A 61 -0.04 -28.76 -3.60
CA ASP A 61 -1.30 -28.52 -4.33
C ASP A 61 -1.12 -27.53 -5.48
N ARG A 62 -0.57 -28.08 -6.57
CA ARG A 62 -0.79 -27.53 -7.92
C ARG A 62 -2.28 -27.73 -8.24
N ILE A 63 -3.10 -26.70 -8.04
CA ILE A 63 -4.47 -26.71 -8.59
C ILE A 63 -4.35 -26.57 -10.12
N THR A 64 -4.26 -27.71 -10.80
CA THR A 64 -4.38 -27.80 -12.25
C THR A 64 -5.86 -27.89 -12.64
N GLY A 65 -6.33 -26.89 -13.37
CA GLY A 65 -7.32 -27.08 -14.43
C GLY A 65 -8.78 -26.75 -14.09
N GLY A 66 -9.31 -25.78 -14.84
CA GLY A 66 -10.59 -25.90 -15.57
C GLY A 66 -11.85 -26.17 -14.76
N GLY A 67 -12.70 -25.14 -14.65
CA GLY A 67 -14.13 -25.18 -14.36
C GLY A 67 -14.71 -26.52 -13.87
N ASN A 68 -14.69 -26.71 -12.55
CA ASN A 68 -15.72 -27.33 -11.70
C ASN A 68 -15.07 -27.67 -10.35
N ILE A 69 -15.36 -26.88 -9.32
CA ILE A 69 -14.96 -27.20 -7.95
C ILE A 69 -15.94 -28.26 -7.44
N LEU A 70 -15.48 -29.51 -7.37
CA LEU A 70 -16.24 -30.62 -6.81
C LEU A 70 -16.04 -30.62 -5.28
N VAL A 71 -17.11 -30.32 -4.55
CA VAL A 71 -17.16 -30.46 -3.09
C VAL A 71 -17.64 -31.88 -2.76
N SER A 72 -16.77 -32.70 -2.17
CA SER A 72 -17.19 -33.92 -1.47
C SER A 72 -17.17 -33.64 0.02
N GLU A 73 -18.35 -33.52 0.62
CA GLU A 73 -18.50 -33.62 2.07
C GLU A 73 -18.27 -35.10 2.47
N ARG A 74 -17.60 -35.35 3.60
CA ARG A 74 -17.43 -36.72 4.11
C ARG A 74 -18.81 -37.30 4.45
N GLY A 75 -19.30 -38.19 3.58
CA GLY A 75 -20.43 -39.09 3.87
C GLY A 75 -21.82 -38.53 3.57
N GLY A 76 -22.17 -38.37 2.29
CA GLY A 76 -23.55 -38.13 1.82
C GLY A 76 -23.61 -37.97 0.29
N PRO A 77 -24.74 -38.29 -0.39
CA PRO A 77 -24.78 -38.34 -1.85
C PRO A 77 -24.66 -36.94 -2.46
N SER A 78 -23.77 -36.83 -3.45
CA SER A 78 -23.41 -35.62 -4.18
C SER A 78 -24.64 -34.92 -4.79
N ARG A 79 -24.93 -33.69 -4.37
CA ARG A 79 -25.88 -32.80 -5.07
C ARG A 79 -25.09 -31.83 -5.93
N VAL A 80 -25.31 -31.92 -7.25
CA VAL A 80 -24.83 -30.94 -8.23
C VAL A 80 -25.62 -29.65 -8.01
N VAL A 81 -24.98 -28.63 -7.41
CA VAL A 81 -25.53 -27.28 -7.36
C VAL A 81 -24.97 -26.52 -8.55
N CYS A 82 -25.78 -26.42 -9.61
CA CYS A 82 -25.50 -25.57 -10.76
C CYS A 82 -25.58 -24.10 -10.31
N LEU A 83 -24.44 -23.40 -10.30
CA LEU A 83 -24.39 -21.96 -10.08
C LEU A 83 -24.85 -21.25 -11.35
N CYS A 84 -26.12 -20.87 -11.39
CA CYS A 84 -26.67 -20.05 -12.46
C CYS A 84 -26.10 -18.61 -12.39
N ASN A 85 -25.38 -18.26 -13.46
CA ASN A 85 -25.29 -16.94 -14.10
C ASN A 85 -25.08 -15.69 -13.21
N SER A 86 -23.86 -15.53 -12.69
CA SER A 86 -23.16 -14.25 -12.71
C SER A 86 -21.66 -14.54 -12.64
N LYS A 87 -20.95 -14.10 -13.67
CA LYS A 87 -19.55 -14.38 -13.98
C LYS A 87 -18.67 -13.67 -12.93
N ILE A 88 -18.58 -14.22 -11.72
CA ILE A 88 -17.60 -13.80 -10.71
C ILE A 88 -16.24 -14.25 -11.24
N GLN A 89 -15.55 -13.36 -11.95
CA GLN A 89 -14.18 -13.58 -12.39
C GLN A 89 -13.26 -13.57 -11.17
N LEU A 90 -12.68 -14.73 -10.84
CA LEU A 90 -11.59 -14.86 -9.87
C LEU A 90 -10.37 -14.00 -10.27
N GLU A 91 -10.27 -13.62 -11.54
CA GLU A 91 -9.28 -12.71 -12.12
C GLU A 91 -9.30 -11.33 -11.42
N ASP A 92 -10.48 -10.85 -11.06
CA ASP A 92 -10.71 -9.50 -10.55
C ASP A 92 -10.27 -9.24 -9.09
N ILE A 93 -10.11 -10.30 -8.31
CA ILE A 93 -9.68 -10.23 -6.90
C ILE A 93 -8.17 -10.48 -6.80
N SER A 94 -7.56 -11.18 -7.77
CA SER A 94 -6.17 -11.67 -7.70
C SER A 94 -5.13 -10.57 -7.89
N ASP A 95 -5.46 -9.52 -8.64
CA ASP A 95 -4.43 -8.77 -9.35
C ASP A 95 -3.59 -7.83 -8.47
N THR A 96 -3.94 -7.63 -7.20
CA THR A 96 -3.07 -6.89 -6.25
C THR A 96 -2.77 -7.69 -4.99
N LEU A 97 -3.11 -8.98 -4.96
CA LEU A 97 -2.87 -9.80 -3.78
C LEU A 97 -1.38 -10.09 -3.64
N PHE A 98 -0.85 -9.73 -2.49
CA PHE A 98 0.53 -10.00 -2.15
C PHE A 98 0.73 -11.49 -1.85
N ASP A 99 1.65 -12.13 -2.57
CA ASP A 99 2.15 -13.45 -2.20
C ASP A 99 3.57 -13.34 -1.63
N ARG A 100 3.79 -13.94 -0.46
CA ARG A 100 5.10 -13.97 0.20
C ARG A 100 5.80 -15.28 -0.15
N PRO A 101 6.97 -15.24 -0.83
CA PRO A 101 7.78 -16.44 -1.01
C PRO A 101 8.26 -16.96 0.34
N SER A 102 8.42 -18.28 0.45
CA SER A 102 8.94 -18.89 1.67
C SER A 102 10.33 -18.34 2.01
N LEU A 103 10.64 -18.22 3.31
CA LEU A 103 11.91 -17.69 3.81
C LEU A 103 13.12 -18.42 3.19
N VAL A 104 12.95 -19.72 2.90
CA VAL A 104 13.94 -20.58 2.23
C VAL A 104 14.18 -20.16 0.77
N SER A 105 13.12 -19.79 0.02
CA SER A 105 13.25 -19.27 -1.35
C SER A 105 14.07 -17.98 -1.38
N ASP A 106 13.83 -17.08 -0.42
CA ASP A 106 14.49 -15.78 -0.38
C ASP A 106 15.96 -15.87 0.05
N VAL A 107 16.29 -16.74 1.02
CA VAL A 107 17.70 -17.03 1.39
C VAL A 107 18.44 -17.67 0.21
N CYS A 108 17.83 -18.61 -0.49
CA CYS A 108 18.42 -19.25 -1.68
C CYS A 108 18.68 -18.25 -2.81
N LYS A 109 17.75 -17.31 -3.07
CA LYS A 109 17.93 -16.27 -4.09
C LYS A 109 18.99 -15.24 -3.70
N SER A 110 18.98 -14.76 -2.45
CA SER A 110 19.98 -13.81 -1.95
C SER A 110 21.38 -14.40 -2.02
N THR A 111 21.54 -15.66 -1.56
CA THR A 111 22.81 -16.39 -1.62
C THR A 111 23.25 -16.63 -3.08
N ALA A 112 22.31 -16.93 -3.99
CA ALA A 112 22.61 -17.11 -5.40
C ALA A 112 23.02 -15.80 -6.11
N GLU A 113 22.44 -14.66 -5.75
CA GLU A 113 22.83 -13.35 -6.27
C GLU A 113 24.17 -12.87 -5.71
N GLU A 114 24.44 -13.12 -4.43
CA GLU A 114 25.74 -12.83 -3.82
C GLU A 114 26.84 -13.71 -4.43
N LEU A 115 26.57 -15.00 -4.64
CA LEU A 115 27.45 -15.91 -5.37
C LEU A 115 27.66 -15.49 -6.83
N LYS A 116 26.65 -14.92 -7.49
CA LYS A 116 26.79 -14.35 -8.85
C LYS A 116 27.64 -13.08 -8.85
N ARG A 117 27.48 -12.19 -7.87
CA ARG A 117 28.30 -10.98 -7.70
C ARG A 117 29.76 -11.32 -7.36
N LEU A 118 29.97 -12.36 -6.56
CA LEU A 118 31.31 -12.88 -6.23
C LEU A 118 31.94 -13.63 -7.42
N LYS A 119 31.14 -14.28 -8.28
CA LYS A 119 31.62 -14.86 -9.55
C LYS A 119 31.97 -13.80 -10.59
N SER A 120 31.23 -12.69 -10.66
CA SER A 120 31.54 -11.59 -11.58
C SER A 120 32.80 -10.81 -11.16
N SER A 121 33.14 -10.79 -9.86
CA SER A 121 34.38 -10.17 -9.37
C SER A 121 35.61 -11.09 -9.47
N SER A 122 35.42 -12.42 -9.53
CA SER A 122 36.51 -13.41 -9.65
C SER A 122 36.84 -13.83 -11.09
N SER A 123 36.13 -13.31 -12.09
CA SER A 123 36.34 -13.66 -13.52
C SER A 123 37.30 -12.73 -14.29
N SER A 124 38.10 -11.91 -13.59
CA SER A 124 39.07 -11.00 -14.23
C SER A 124 40.53 -11.40 -13.98
N SER A 125 40.85 -12.69 -14.16
CA SER A 125 42.24 -13.14 -14.35
C SER A 125 42.32 -14.57 -14.90
N SER A 126 42.45 -14.72 -16.22
CA SER A 126 43.40 -15.62 -16.91
C SER A 126 43.03 -15.83 -18.39
N LEU A 127 44.08 -15.84 -19.21
CA LEU A 127 44.09 -15.82 -20.67
C LEU A 127 44.18 -17.25 -21.25
N SER A 128 43.55 -17.44 -22.42
CA SER A 128 43.90 -18.35 -23.54
C SER A 128 44.04 -19.88 -23.33
N SER A 129 43.22 -20.67 -24.04
CA SER A 129 43.61 -21.39 -25.29
C SER A 129 42.81 -22.69 -25.59
N SER A 130 42.60 -22.91 -26.90
CA SER A 130 42.37 -24.19 -27.61
C SER A 130 40.97 -24.86 -27.68
N SER A 131 40.38 -24.71 -28.88
CA SER A 131 39.82 -25.73 -29.80
C SER A 131 39.24 -27.07 -29.29
N GLY A 132 37.96 -27.32 -29.62
CA GLY A 132 37.32 -28.65 -29.64
C GLY A 132 35.93 -28.63 -30.31
N LYS A 133 35.66 -29.58 -31.20
CA LYS A 133 34.62 -29.58 -32.26
C LYS A 133 33.18 -29.93 -31.82
N LYS A 134 32.22 -29.36 -32.57
CA LYS A 134 30.94 -29.89 -33.14
C LYS A 134 29.95 -30.64 -32.23
N SER A 135 28.71 -30.16 -32.19
CA SER A 135 27.55 -30.90 -32.74
C SER A 135 26.34 -29.98 -32.89
N GLN A 136 25.86 -29.85 -34.12
CA GLN A 136 24.70 -29.09 -34.54
C GLN A 136 23.53 -30.08 -34.63
N PHE A 137 22.60 -30.03 -33.68
CA PHE A 137 21.33 -30.76 -33.77
C PHE A 137 20.21 -29.77 -34.10
N VAL A 138 19.73 -29.87 -35.33
CA VAL A 138 18.53 -29.21 -35.84
C VAL A 138 17.31 -29.97 -35.33
N LEU A 139 16.41 -29.30 -34.60
CA LEU A 139 15.07 -29.82 -34.33
C LEU A 139 14.05 -28.68 -34.46
N GLN A 140 13.49 -28.63 -35.68
CA GLN A 140 12.12 -28.33 -36.07
C GLN A 140 11.28 -27.34 -35.21
N LYS A 141 11.00 -26.18 -35.84
CA LYS A 141 9.95 -25.22 -35.47
C LYS A 141 8.57 -25.90 -35.39
N SER A 142 7.93 -25.85 -34.23
CA SER A 142 6.48 -26.06 -34.05
C SER A 142 5.80 -24.76 -33.61
N ARG A 143 4.58 -24.56 -34.13
CA ARG A 143 3.73 -23.34 -34.07
C ARG A 143 3.40 -22.90 -32.62
N PRO A 144 3.06 -21.60 -32.38
CA PRO A 144 2.85 -21.10 -31.03
C PRO A 144 1.51 -21.61 -30.46
N ALA A 145 1.58 -22.35 -29.36
CA ALA A 145 0.44 -22.64 -28.51
C ALA A 145 0.08 -21.40 -27.68
N LEU A 146 -1.21 -21.11 -27.62
CA LEU A 146 -1.86 -20.07 -26.83
C LEU A 146 -1.35 -20.14 -25.37
N ARG A 147 -0.60 -19.14 -24.90
CA ARG A 147 -0.18 -19.02 -23.50
C ARG A 147 -1.40 -18.69 -22.64
N SER A 148 -2.02 -19.72 -22.08
CA SER A 148 -2.80 -19.58 -20.84
C SER A 148 -1.82 -19.22 -19.73
N SER A 149 -1.87 -17.97 -19.27
CA SER A 149 -1.13 -17.50 -18.10
C SER A 149 -1.77 -18.06 -16.84
N ALA A 150 -1.25 -19.19 -16.35
CA ALA A 150 -1.63 -19.73 -15.06
C ALA A 150 -1.10 -18.82 -13.94
N VAL A 151 -2.02 -18.21 -13.19
CA VAL A 151 -1.71 -17.43 -11.98
C VAL A 151 -1.58 -18.40 -10.79
N THR A 152 -0.49 -18.33 -10.05
CA THR A 152 -0.31 -19.08 -8.79
C THR A 152 -0.83 -18.22 -7.66
N ILE A 153 -1.95 -18.59 -7.04
CA ILE A 153 -2.52 -17.89 -5.87
C ILE A 153 -2.25 -18.76 -4.64
N ASN A 154 -1.76 -18.13 -3.56
CA ASN A 154 -1.45 -18.79 -2.29
C ASN A 154 -2.70 -19.47 -1.68
N SER A 155 -2.57 -20.69 -1.17
CA SER A 155 -3.68 -21.44 -0.56
C SER A 155 -4.32 -20.72 0.63
N THR A 156 -3.53 -19.98 1.42
CA THR A 156 -4.03 -19.12 2.50
C THR A 156 -4.98 -18.03 1.97
N ILE A 157 -4.63 -17.42 0.84
CA ILE A 157 -5.45 -16.40 0.20
C ILE A 157 -6.72 -17.04 -0.36
N VAL A 158 -6.63 -18.24 -0.95
CA VAL A 158 -7.78 -19.01 -1.43
C VAL A 158 -8.73 -19.36 -0.28
N GLU A 159 -8.23 -19.79 0.88
CA GLU A 159 -9.06 -20.07 2.07
C GLU A 159 -9.77 -18.81 2.58
N MET A 160 -9.06 -17.67 2.63
CA MET A 160 -9.66 -16.37 2.99
C MET A 160 -10.77 -15.97 2.00
N LEU A 161 -10.58 -16.20 0.70
CA LEU A 161 -11.57 -15.93 -0.34
C LEU A 161 -12.75 -16.91 -0.29
N GLN A 162 -12.52 -18.18 0.01
CA GLN A 162 -13.57 -19.19 0.16
C GLN A 162 -14.47 -18.89 1.38
N GLY A 163 -13.89 -18.41 2.48
CA GLY A 163 -14.64 -17.90 3.62
C GLY A 163 -15.59 -16.74 3.27
N LYS A 164 -15.27 -15.96 2.23
CA LYS A 164 -16.11 -14.87 1.70
C LYS A 164 -17.27 -15.36 0.82
N ILE A 165 -17.07 -16.46 0.09
CA ILE A 165 -18.07 -17.04 -0.83
C ILE A 165 -19.12 -17.87 -0.07
N GLY A 166 -18.72 -18.51 1.03
CA GLY A 166 -19.65 -19.14 1.97
C GLY A 166 -20.39 -18.08 2.78
N ARG A 167 -21.61 -17.68 2.37
CA ARG A 167 -22.50 -16.90 3.24
C ARG A 167 -22.73 -17.67 4.55
N LEU A 168 -22.00 -17.38 5.63
CA LEU A 168 -22.50 -17.50 7.01
C LEU A 168 -21.51 -16.91 8.04
N LYS A 169 -22.03 -15.98 8.85
CA LYS A 169 -21.47 -15.33 10.05
C LYS A 169 -20.39 -14.26 9.82
N SER A 170 -20.82 -13.00 9.81
CA SER A 170 -19.95 -11.86 10.10
C SER A 170 -19.25 -12.10 11.44
N THR A 171 -17.92 -12.18 11.45
CA THR A 171 -17.15 -12.24 12.71
C THR A 171 -17.53 -11.03 13.58
N PRO A 172 -17.73 -11.21 14.90
CA PRO A 172 -18.02 -10.08 15.77
C PRO A 172 -16.88 -9.06 15.70
N ILE A 173 -17.25 -7.82 15.38
CA ILE A 173 -16.36 -6.66 15.48
C ILE A 173 -16.66 -6.01 16.84
N PRO A 174 -15.62 -5.67 17.64
CA PRO A 174 -14.17 -5.76 17.34
C PRO A 174 -13.54 -7.13 17.69
N ARG A 175 -12.41 -7.47 17.04
CA ARG A 175 -11.57 -8.61 17.46
C ARG A 175 -10.95 -8.35 18.83
N TRP A 176 -10.54 -9.41 19.54
CA TRP A 176 -9.93 -9.26 20.86
C TRP A 176 -8.63 -8.42 20.84
N SER A 177 -7.91 -8.41 19.71
CA SER A 177 -6.68 -7.62 19.54
C SER A 177 -6.90 -6.18 19.09
N ASP A 178 -8.13 -5.83 18.70
CA ASP A 178 -8.46 -4.50 18.19
C ASP A 178 -8.95 -3.58 19.31
N CYS A 179 -9.00 -2.28 19.00
CA CYS A 179 -9.59 -1.29 19.91
C CYS A 179 -11.12 -1.32 19.82
N ASP A 180 -11.79 -1.30 20.97
CA ASP A 180 -13.24 -1.34 21.13
C ASP A 180 -13.86 0.01 21.50
N CYS A 181 -13.06 1.08 21.56
CA CYS A 181 -13.56 2.41 21.94
C CYS A 181 -14.60 2.94 20.95
N THR A 182 -15.48 3.82 21.43
CA THR A 182 -16.58 4.39 20.64
C THR A 182 -16.15 5.05 19.33
N THR A 183 -14.94 5.63 19.27
CA THR A 183 -14.40 6.24 18.05
C THR A 183 -13.94 5.17 17.06
N CYS A 184 -13.24 4.14 17.53
CA CYS A 184 -12.73 3.06 16.69
C CYS A 184 -13.83 2.12 16.19
N THR A 185 -14.96 2.05 16.89
CA THR A 185 -16.10 1.18 16.57
C THR A 185 -17.35 1.94 16.13
N SER A 186 -17.30 3.27 15.96
CA SER A 186 -18.49 4.07 15.56
C SER A 186 -19.15 3.58 14.27
N TRP A 187 -18.33 3.00 13.38
CA TRP A 187 -18.73 2.44 12.10
C TRP A 187 -19.45 1.07 12.21
N SER A 188 -19.43 0.41 13.38
CA SER A 188 -20.00 -0.93 13.55
C SER A 188 -21.53 -0.93 13.58
N SER A 189 -22.14 0.24 13.79
CA SER A 189 -23.58 0.45 13.66
C SER A 189 -24.00 0.34 12.19
N SER A 190 -25.06 -0.43 11.93
CA SER A 190 -25.35 -1.08 10.64
C SER A 190 -25.34 -0.19 9.39
N SER A 191 -25.60 1.12 9.50
CA SER A 191 -25.63 2.06 8.36
C SER A 191 -24.24 2.55 7.92
N SER A 192 -23.23 2.42 8.77
CA SER A 192 -21.91 3.03 8.57
C SER A 192 -20.83 2.07 8.06
N LYS A 193 -21.16 0.79 7.89
CA LYS A 193 -20.24 -0.23 7.33
C LYS A 193 -20.00 -0.08 5.83
N GLU A 194 -20.95 0.53 5.12
CA GLU A 194 -20.96 0.58 3.65
C GLU A 194 -20.32 1.85 3.07
N THR A 195 -20.00 2.83 3.91
CA THR A 195 -19.42 4.12 3.50
C THR A 195 -18.23 4.50 4.38
N LEU A 196 -17.32 5.27 3.80
CA LEU A 196 -16.19 5.88 4.49
C LEU A 196 -16.66 7.06 5.33
N PHE A 197 -15.89 7.38 6.36
CA PHE A 197 -16.00 8.68 7.01
C PHE A 197 -15.50 9.76 6.05
N VAL A 198 -16.34 10.76 5.80
CA VAL A 198 -16.07 11.88 4.90
C VAL A 198 -16.19 13.19 5.68
N HIS A 199 -15.17 14.03 5.58
CA HIS A 199 -15.20 15.41 6.03
C HIS A 199 -15.33 16.33 4.81
N ALA A 200 -16.44 17.06 4.72
CA ALA A 200 -16.68 18.03 3.67
C ALA A 200 -16.75 19.45 4.25
N GLU A 201 -15.96 20.37 3.70
CA GLU A 201 -15.93 21.79 4.04
C GLU A 201 -16.04 22.64 2.76
N GLY A 202 -16.34 23.93 2.91
CA GLY A 202 -16.45 24.89 1.83
C GLY A 202 -17.86 25.01 1.28
N ALA A 203 -17.97 25.14 -0.04
CA ALA A 203 -19.22 25.37 -0.75
C ALA A 203 -20.22 24.23 -0.49
N LYS A 204 -21.43 24.58 -0.02
CA LYS A 204 -22.54 23.63 0.18
C LYS A 204 -23.60 23.74 -0.91
N GLU A 205 -23.84 24.96 -1.37
CA GLU A 205 -24.79 25.32 -2.42
C GLU A 205 -24.04 26.04 -3.54
N ASN A 206 -24.46 25.86 -4.80
CA ASN A 206 -23.81 26.44 -5.99
C ASN A 206 -22.30 26.15 -6.06
N VAL A 207 -21.91 24.91 -5.73
CA VAL A 207 -20.53 24.43 -5.81
C VAL A 207 -20.02 24.63 -7.24
N LYS A 208 -18.94 25.41 -7.40
CA LYS A 208 -18.30 25.61 -8.70
C LYS A 208 -17.46 24.39 -9.05
N GLU A 209 -16.67 23.91 -8.09
CA GLU A 209 -15.72 22.82 -8.27
C GLU A 209 -15.61 21.92 -7.02
N ASP A 210 -15.35 20.64 -7.25
CA ASP A 210 -15.13 19.65 -6.20
C ASP A 210 -13.63 19.30 -6.09
N VAL A 211 -13.13 19.12 -4.86
CA VAL A 211 -11.76 18.69 -4.60
C VAL A 211 -11.74 17.50 -3.66
N LEU A 212 -11.21 16.36 -4.12
CA LEU A 212 -11.02 15.15 -3.33
C LEU A 212 -9.61 15.08 -2.77
N PHE A 213 -9.50 15.00 -1.44
CA PHE A 213 -8.26 14.83 -0.69
C PHE A 213 -8.12 13.39 -0.18
N ILE A 214 -7.03 12.72 -0.57
CA ILE A 214 -6.74 11.32 -0.24
C ILE A 214 -5.47 11.24 0.61
N HIS A 215 -5.59 10.79 1.86
CA HIS A 215 -4.44 10.68 2.76
C HIS A 215 -3.52 9.48 2.45
N GLY A 216 -2.32 9.50 3.05
CA GLY A 216 -1.33 8.43 2.94
C GLY A 216 -1.56 7.25 3.88
N PHE A 217 -0.61 6.31 3.91
CA PHE A 217 -0.66 5.14 4.78
C PHE A 217 -0.61 5.54 6.26
N ILE A 218 -1.39 4.88 7.12
CA ILE A 218 -1.43 5.13 8.58
C ILE A 218 -1.69 6.63 8.88
N SER A 219 -2.74 7.16 8.24
CA SER A 219 -3.16 8.56 8.35
C SER A 219 -4.69 8.68 8.32
N SER A 220 -5.23 9.90 8.26
CA SER A 220 -6.66 10.17 8.19
C SER A 220 -6.95 11.49 7.46
N SER A 221 -8.21 11.76 7.16
CA SER A 221 -8.72 13.04 6.62
C SER A 221 -8.25 14.24 7.44
N LYS A 222 -8.04 14.07 8.76
CA LYS A 222 -7.52 15.12 9.64
C LYS A 222 -6.16 15.66 9.20
N PHE A 223 -5.34 14.87 8.48
CA PHE A 223 -4.11 15.38 7.90
C PHE A 223 -4.38 16.59 7.01
N TRP A 224 -5.45 16.58 6.22
CA TRP A 224 -5.80 17.67 5.32
C TRP A 224 -6.59 18.77 6.02
N THR A 225 -7.57 18.42 6.86
CA THR A 225 -8.45 19.42 7.51
C THR A 225 -7.65 20.28 8.49
N GLU A 226 -6.77 19.68 9.28
CA GLU A 226 -5.96 20.36 10.30
C GLU A 226 -4.66 20.99 9.75
N THR A 227 -4.40 20.86 8.45
CA THR A 227 -3.23 21.49 7.82
C THR A 227 -3.57 22.40 6.67
N VAL A 228 -4.39 21.98 5.72
CA VAL A 228 -4.58 22.74 4.47
C VAL A 228 -5.89 23.52 4.50
N PHE A 229 -6.99 22.94 4.98
CA PHE A 229 -8.34 23.49 4.77
C PHE A 229 -8.50 24.89 5.39
N GLU A 230 -8.05 25.07 6.63
CA GLU A 230 -8.09 26.36 7.32
C GLU A 230 -7.28 27.47 6.61
N ASN A 231 -6.30 27.09 5.79
CA ASN A 231 -5.34 28.00 5.16
C ASN A 231 -5.76 28.46 3.76
N PHE A 232 -6.86 27.92 3.21
CA PHE A 232 -7.45 28.44 1.98
C PHE A 232 -8.07 29.82 2.18
N ARG A 233 -8.08 30.61 1.11
CA ARG A 233 -8.79 31.89 1.06
C ARG A 233 -10.31 31.68 1.14
N GLU A 234 -11.00 32.71 1.59
CA GLU A 234 -12.45 32.67 1.74
C GLU A 234 -13.17 32.51 0.39
N GLU A 235 -12.61 33.07 -0.70
CA GLU A 235 -13.13 32.85 -2.05
C GLU A 235 -13.08 31.37 -2.44
N THR A 236 -11.96 30.70 -2.16
CA THR A 236 -11.80 29.27 -2.42
C THR A 236 -12.77 28.45 -1.58
N LYS A 237 -12.93 28.75 -0.29
CA LYS A 237 -13.91 28.08 0.57
C LYS A 237 -15.35 28.31 0.13
N ARG A 238 -15.65 29.43 -0.54
CA ARG A 238 -16.99 29.73 -1.05
C ARG A 238 -17.29 29.03 -2.38
N ASP A 239 -16.28 28.89 -3.24
CA ASP A 239 -16.47 28.39 -4.60
C ASP A 239 -16.21 26.87 -4.72
N TYR A 240 -15.32 26.31 -3.88
CA TYR A 240 -14.92 24.90 -3.92
C TYR A 240 -15.53 24.11 -2.76
N ARG A 241 -15.96 22.88 -3.05
CA ARG A 241 -16.30 21.88 -2.02
C ARG A 241 -15.10 20.97 -1.78
N LEU A 242 -14.53 21.06 -0.58
CA LEU A 242 -13.32 20.34 -0.18
C LEU A 242 -13.73 19.07 0.56
N ILE A 243 -13.36 17.91 0.01
CA ILE A 243 -13.80 16.59 0.51
C ILE A 243 -12.57 15.78 0.91
N ALA A 244 -12.39 15.53 2.20
CA ALA A 244 -11.34 14.64 2.72
C ALA A 244 -11.95 13.35 3.27
N VAL A 245 -11.38 12.20 2.88
CA VAL A 245 -11.88 10.88 3.31
C VAL A 245 -10.92 10.23 4.28
N ASP A 246 -11.44 9.49 5.25
CA ASP A 246 -10.67 8.43 5.93
C ASP A 246 -10.74 7.17 5.06
N LEU A 247 -9.60 6.61 4.65
CA LEU A 247 -9.56 5.40 3.84
C LEU A 247 -10.09 4.18 4.60
N LEU A 248 -10.57 3.18 3.86
CA LEU A 248 -11.02 1.89 4.42
C LEU A 248 -9.91 1.31 5.33
N GLY A 249 -10.24 1.03 6.58
CA GLY A 249 -9.29 0.52 7.57
C GLY A 249 -8.63 1.57 8.46
N PHE A 250 -8.80 2.85 8.17
CA PHE A 250 -8.12 3.96 8.84
C PHE A 250 -9.09 4.98 9.45
N GLY A 251 -8.58 5.80 10.36
CA GLY A 251 -9.33 6.89 11.01
C GLY A 251 -10.65 6.40 11.62
N ARG A 252 -11.76 7.01 11.21
CA ARG A 252 -13.13 6.69 11.64
C ARG A 252 -13.88 5.79 10.64
N SER A 253 -13.27 5.50 9.50
CA SER A 253 -13.85 4.62 8.48
C SER A 253 -13.94 3.16 8.93
N PRO A 254 -14.79 2.35 8.25
CA PRO A 254 -14.94 0.93 8.52
C PRO A 254 -13.63 0.18 8.56
N LYS A 255 -13.51 -0.79 9.47
CA LYS A 255 -12.35 -1.68 9.61
C LYS A 255 -12.80 -3.15 9.60
N PRO A 256 -13.51 -3.60 8.55
CA PRO A 256 -14.00 -4.96 8.45
C PRO A 256 -12.88 -5.99 8.61
N ALA A 257 -13.13 -7.01 9.45
CA ALA A 257 -12.18 -8.07 9.74
C ALA A 257 -12.04 -9.09 8.59
N ASP A 258 -12.97 -9.04 7.63
CA ASP A 258 -13.12 -9.90 6.45
C ASP A 258 -12.71 -9.20 5.14
N SER A 259 -12.25 -7.95 5.20
CA SER A 259 -11.68 -7.25 4.04
C SER A 259 -10.22 -7.61 3.83
N LEU A 260 -9.85 -7.73 2.56
CA LEU A 260 -8.45 -7.87 2.11
C LEU A 260 -7.85 -6.52 1.74
N TYR A 261 -8.55 -5.42 1.96
CA TYR A 261 -8.08 -4.05 1.74
C TYR A 261 -7.47 -3.87 0.35
N THR A 262 -8.09 -4.48 -0.67
CA THR A 262 -7.57 -4.43 -2.04
C THR A 262 -7.70 -3.03 -2.63
N LEU A 263 -6.96 -2.76 -3.71
CA LEU A 263 -7.10 -1.52 -4.45
C LEU A 263 -8.56 -1.27 -4.87
N ARG A 264 -9.24 -2.31 -5.39
CA ARG A 264 -10.65 -2.22 -5.79
C ARG A 264 -11.57 -1.90 -4.62
N GLU A 265 -11.42 -2.59 -3.49
CA GLU A 265 -12.24 -2.31 -2.29
C GLU A 265 -12.10 -0.85 -1.83
N HIS A 266 -10.90 -0.27 -1.93
CA HIS A 266 -10.71 1.15 -1.62
C HIS A 266 -11.40 2.07 -2.63
N LEU A 267 -11.28 1.79 -3.93
CA LEU A 267 -11.91 2.59 -4.99
C LEU A 267 -13.44 2.56 -4.89
N ASP A 268 -14.02 1.37 -4.74
CA ASP A 268 -15.47 1.19 -4.59
C ASP A 268 -16.01 1.95 -3.36
N MET A 269 -15.26 1.93 -2.26
CA MET A 269 -15.61 2.69 -1.05
C MET A 269 -15.52 4.19 -1.27
N ILE A 270 -14.49 4.70 -1.99
CA ILE A 270 -14.38 6.14 -2.31
C ILE A 270 -15.55 6.58 -3.21
N GLU A 271 -15.90 5.77 -4.21
CA GLU A 271 -17.03 6.06 -5.12
C GLU A 271 -18.36 6.18 -4.39
N ARG A 272 -18.69 5.16 -3.58
CA ARG A 272 -19.94 5.12 -2.81
C ARG A 272 -20.04 6.18 -1.72
N SER A 273 -18.89 6.66 -1.22
CA SER A 273 -18.86 7.60 -0.09
C SER A 273 -18.72 9.04 -0.53
N VAL A 274 -18.13 9.28 -1.71
CA VAL A 274 -17.85 10.62 -2.22
C VAL A 274 -18.57 10.87 -3.54
N LEU A 275 -18.24 10.11 -4.60
CA LEU A 275 -18.69 10.48 -5.94
C LEU A 275 -20.21 10.38 -6.09
N GLU A 276 -20.81 9.30 -5.57
CA GLU A 276 -22.26 9.08 -5.64
C GLU A 276 -23.05 10.04 -4.73
N PRO A 277 -22.76 10.17 -3.41
CA PRO A 277 -23.61 10.96 -2.52
C PRO A 277 -23.50 12.47 -2.75
N TYR A 278 -22.32 12.93 -3.18
CA TYR A 278 -22.07 14.35 -3.46
C TYR A 278 -22.33 14.70 -4.94
N ASN A 279 -22.72 13.73 -5.78
CA ASN A 279 -22.96 13.88 -7.22
C ASN A 279 -21.77 14.54 -7.94
N VAL A 280 -20.56 14.10 -7.61
CA VAL A 280 -19.32 14.67 -8.14
C VAL A 280 -19.09 14.13 -9.55
N LYS A 281 -19.20 15.01 -10.56
CA LYS A 281 -19.03 14.64 -11.98
C LYS A 281 -17.63 14.92 -12.50
N SER A 282 -17.05 16.03 -12.08
CA SER A 282 -15.71 16.47 -12.43
C SER A 282 -15.06 17.13 -11.23
N PHE A 283 -13.80 16.83 -10.94
CA PHE A 283 -13.16 17.21 -9.69
C PHE A 283 -11.64 17.25 -9.78
N HIS A 284 -11.03 17.96 -8.85
CA HIS A 284 -9.59 17.95 -8.61
C HIS A 284 -9.24 16.86 -7.61
N ILE A 285 -8.07 16.23 -7.75
CA ILE A 285 -7.55 15.27 -6.75
C ILE A 285 -6.27 15.81 -6.14
N VAL A 286 -6.17 15.75 -4.82
CA VAL A 286 -4.95 15.98 -4.04
C VAL A 286 -4.67 14.75 -3.21
N ALA A 287 -3.53 14.11 -3.41
CA ALA A 287 -3.24 12.84 -2.77
C ALA A 287 -1.81 12.76 -2.23
N HIS A 288 -1.62 12.09 -1.09
CA HIS A 288 -0.32 11.93 -0.45
C HIS A 288 0.07 10.46 -0.33
N SER A 289 1.32 10.13 -0.68
CA SER A 289 1.92 8.82 -0.48
C SER A 289 1.07 7.69 -1.08
N LEU A 290 0.63 6.70 -0.28
CA LEU A 290 -0.34 5.66 -0.66
C LEU A 290 -1.55 6.21 -1.43
N GLY A 291 -2.08 7.36 -1.01
CA GLY A 291 -3.20 8.01 -1.66
C GLY A 291 -2.93 8.33 -3.14
N CYS A 292 -1.67 8.53 -3.53
CA CYS A 292 -1.31 8.75 -4.94
C CYS A 292 -1.58 7.51 -5.81
N ILE A 293 -1.40 6.30 -5.27
CA ILE A 293 -1.73 5.05 -5.98
C ILE A 293 -3.24 5.01 -6.25
N LEU A 294 -4.04 5.32 -5.22
CA LEU A 294 -5.50 5.39 -5.34
C LEU A 294 -5.92 6.49 -6.33
N ALA A 295 -5.33 7.68 -6.25
CA ALA A 295 -5.60 8.79 -7.14
C ALA A 295 -5.30 8.46 -8.61
N LEU A 296 -4.19 7.79 -8.89
CA LEU A 296 -3.86 7.31 -10.24
C LEU A 296 -4.90 6.29 -10.73
N ALA A 297 -5.32 5.37 -9.88
CA ALA A 297 -6.34 4.38 -10.25
C ALA A 297 -7.72 5.03 -10.49
N ILE A 298 -8.12 6.02 -9.68
CA ILE A 298 -9.34 6.83 -9.92
C ILE A 298 -9.21 7.58 -11.25
N ALA A 299 -8.06 8.20 -11.51
CA ALA A 299 -7.82 8.94 -12.74
C ALA A 299 -7.92 8.03 -13.98
N VAL A 300 -7.41 6.80 -13.90
CA VAL A 300 -7.55 5.80 -14.97
C VAL A 300 -9.00 5.36 -15.15
N LYS A 301 -9.78 5.22 -14.06
CA LYS A 301 -11.18 4.81 -14.12
C LYS A 301 -12.11 5.93 -14.63
N TYR A 302 -11.78 7.19 -14.33
CA TYR A 302 -12.57 8.37 -14.66
C TYR A 302 -11.77 9.46 -15.39
N PRO A 303 -11.18 9.15 -16.56
CA PRO A 303 -10.23 10.06 -17.23
C PRO A 303 -10.83 11.42 -17.59
N ASN A 304 -12.13 11.45 -17.93
CA ASN A 304 -12.85 12.67 -18.30
C ASN A 304 -13.38 13.49 -17.11
N SER A 305 -13.24 12.96 -15.88
CA SER A 305 -13.72 13.64 -14.68
C SER A 305 -12.62 14.41 -13.94
N ILE A 306 -11.34 14.19 -14.26
CA ILE A 306 -10.24 14.77 -13.49
C ILE A 306 -9.83 16.13 -14.07
N LYS A 307 -10.06 17.20 -13.30
CA LYS A 307 -9.70 18.58 -13.68
C LYS A 307 -8.25 18.92 -13.41
N SER A 308 -7.67 18.38 -12.33
CA SER A 308 -6.23 18.43 -12.05
C SER A 308 -5.83 17.30 -11.12
N LEU A 309 -4.60 16.80 -11.25
CA LEU A 309 -4.07 15.73 -10.41
C LEU A 309 -2.83 16.22 -9.64
N THR A 310 -2.95 16.35 -8.32
CA THR A 310 -1.83 16.73 -7.44
C THR A 310 -1.36 15.53 -6.61
N LEU A 311 -0.12 15.11 -6.82
CA LEU A 311 0.49 13.94 -6.19
C LEU A 311 1.64 14.35 -5.27
N LEU A 312 1.56 14.03 -3.99
CA LEU A 312 2.59 14.34 -2.99
C LEU A 312 3.34 13.06 -2.63
N ALA A 313 4.63 13.02 -2.90
CA ALA A 313 5.51 11.86 -2.68
C ALA A 313 4.90 10.52 -3.20
N PRO A 314 4.57 10.42 -4.50
CA PRO A 314 4.02 9.19 -5.09
C PRO A 314 5.03 8.02 -4.99
N PRO A 315 4.63 6.86 -4.41
CA PRO A 315 5.50 5.69 -4.30
C PRO A 315 5.55 4.89 -5.62
N TYR A 316 6.20 5.46 -6.64
CA TYR A 316 6.43 4.78 -7.92
C TYR A 316 7.88 4.33 -8.07
N PHE A 317 8.11 3.02 -8.04
CA PHE A 317 9.41 2.42 -8.30
C PHE A 317 9.38 1.69 -9.64
N PRO A 318 10.12 2.16 -10.66
CA PRO A 318 10.26 1.42 -11.92
C PRO A 318 10.87 0.04 -11.67
N VAL A 319 10.06 -1.00 -11.86
CA VAL A 319 10.46 -2.39 -11.64
C VAL A 319 11.33 -2.87 -12.81
N PRO A 320 12.56 -3.38 -12.58
CA PRO A 320 13.38 -3.95 -13.63
C PRO A 320 12.74 -5.18 -14.28
N LYS A 321 12.96 -5.37 -15.59
CA LYS A 321 12.43 -6.53 -16.32
C LYS A 321 12.95 -7.84 -15.72
N GLY A 322 12.04 -8.73 -15.33
CA GLY A 322 12.37 -10.05 -14.79
C GLY A 322 12.40 -10.12 -13.26
N GLU A 323 12.20 -9.01 -12.55
CA GLU A 323 11.98 -9.00 -11.11
C GLU A 323 10.49 -9.09 -10.76
N MET A 324 10.16 -9.66 -9.60
CA MET A 324 8.81 -9.65 -9.06
C MET A 324 8.54 -8.28 -8.44
N GLY A 325 7.71 -7.43 -9.08
CA GLY A 325 7.50 -6.04 -8.66
C GLY A 325 7.09 -5.90 -7.20
N THR A 326 6.22 -6.79 -6.74
CA THR A 326 5.78 -6.84 -5.34
C THR A 326 6.93 -6.97 -4.34
N GLN A 327 7.87 -7.88 -4.57
CA GLN A 327 9.05 -8.04 -3.68
C GLN A 327 10.03 -6.88 -3.83
N PHE A 328 10.20 -6.39 -5.06
CA PHE A 328 11.07 -5.27 -5.36
C PHE A 328 10.64 -4.02 -4.59
N VAL A 329 9.36 -3.67 -4.67
CA VAL A 329 8.80 -2.50 -3.96
C VAL A 329 8.88 -2.69 -2.46
N LEU A 330 8.56 -3.88 -1.93
CA LEU A 330 8.69 -4.14 -0.49
C LEU A 330 10.13 -3.89 0.00
N ARG A 331 11.15 -4.35 -0.72
CA ARG A 331 12.56 -4.13 -0.37
C ARG A 331 12.98 -2.65 -0.45
N ARG A 332 12.30 -1.84 -1.25
CA ARG A 332 12.57 -0.41 -1.40
C ARG A 332 11.86 0.44 -0.35
N VAL A 333 10.60 0.15 -0.07
CA VAL A 333 9.78 0.86 0.92
C VAL A 333 10.16 0.46 2.35
N ALA A 334 10.53 -0.80 2.55
CA ALA A 334 10.82 -1.39 3.84
C ALA A 334 12.21 -2.08 3.82
N PRO A 335 13.31 -1.35 3.61
CA PRO A 335 14.64 -1.94 3.56
C PRO A 335 15.06 -2.39 4.95
N ARG A 336 15.42 -3.68 5.12
CA ARG A 336 15.84 -4.29 6.41
C ARG A 336 17.08 -3.62 7.01
N ARG A 337 16.88 -2.45 7.63
CA ARG A 337 17.89 -1.60 8.25
C ARG A 337 17.42 -1.12 9.61
N VAL A 338 18.33 -1.05 10.57
CA VAL A 338 18.02 -0.53 11.92
C VAL A 338 18.05 0.99 11.99
N TRP A 339 18.72 1.64 11.03
CA TRP A 339 18.76 3.08 10.90
C TRP A 339 18.56 3.53 9.44
N PRO A 340 17.80 4.60 9.17
CA PRO A 340 17.07 5.46 10.13
C PRO A 340 15.85 4.77 10.77
N LEU A 341 15.36 5.31 11.88
CA LEU A 341 14.25 4.71 12.66
C LEU A 341 12.97 4.53 11.84
N ILE A 342 12.68 5.44 10.91
CA ILE A 342 11.53 5.32 10.02
C ILE A 342 11.65 4.10 9.08
N ALA A 343 12.86 3.84 8.56
CA ALA A 343 13.13 2.66 7.74
C ALA A 343 13.06 1.36 8.56
N PHE A 344 13.51 1.38 9.82
CA PHE A 344 13.33 0.27 10.73
C PHE A 344 11.85 -0.01 11.00
N GLY A 345 11.05 1.02 11.30
CA GLY A 345 9.61 0.90 11.51
C GLY A 345 8.89 0.36 10.26
N ALA A 346 9.20 0.88 9.08
CA ALA A 346 8.69 0.38 7.80
C ALA A 346 9.07 -1.08 7.57
N SER A 347 10.31 -1.47 7.92
CA SER A 347 10.76 -2.86 7.86
C SER A 347 9.97 -3.77 8.79
N VAL A 348 9.72 -3.34 10.02
CA VAL A 348 8.95 -4.14 10.95
C VAL A 348 7.51 -4.32 10.47
N ALA A 349 6.88 -3.23 10.00
CA ALA A 349 5.53 -3.25 9.46
C ALA A 349 5.38 -4.07 8.16
N GLY A 350 6.41 -4.08 7.30
CA GLY A 350 6.39 -4.78 6.02
C GLY A 350 6.83 -6.25 6.08
N TRP A 351 7.78 -6.59 6.96
CA TRP A 351 8.34 -7.94 7.00
C TRP A 351 7.74 -8.83 8.08
N TYR A 352 7.15 -8.28 9.16
CA TYR A 352 6.77 -9.08 10.32
C TYR A 352 5.29 -8.91 10.68
N GLU A 353 4.48 -9.90 10.30
CA GLU A 353 3.02 -9.89 10.49
C GLU A 353 2.68 -9.87 11.98
N HIS A 354 3.28 -10.77 12.73
CA HIS A 354 2.90 -11.01 14.11
C HIS A 354 3.54 -9.98 15.04
N ILE A 355 4.77 -9.53 14.73
CA ILE A 355 5.38 -8.40 15.43
C ILE A 355 4.56 -7.12 15.19
N SER A 356 4.18 -6.82 13.94
CA SER A 356 3.35 -5.64 13.66
C SER A 356 1.96 -5.75 14.30
N ARG A 357 1.40 -6.96 14.43
CA ARG A 357 0.18 -7.23 15.21
C ARG A 357 0.38 -6.93 16.69
N THR A 358 1.50 -7.34 17.28
CA THR A 358 1.84 -7.01 18.67
C THR A 358 1.99 -5.50 18.87
N ILE A 359 2.62 -4.80 17.92
CA ILE A 359 2.74 -3.34 17.95
C ILE A 359 1.35 -2.70 17.94
N CYS A 360 0.44 -3.14 17.07
CA CYS A 360 -0.93 -2.62 17.04
C CYS A 360 -1.70 -2.90 18.33
N LEU A 361 -1.49 -4.08 18.94
CA LEU A 361 -2.09 -4.43 20.23
C LEU A 361 -1.57 -3.56 21.38
N VAL A 362 -0.31 -3.14 21.34
CA VAL A 362 0.25 -2.25 22.37
C VAL A 362 -0.15 -0.79 22.11
N ILE A 363 -0.10 -0.35 20.85
CA ILE A 363 -0.27 1.05 20.46
C ILE A 363 -1.72 1.37 20.14
N CYS A 364 -2.27 0.79 19.06
CA CYS A 364 -3.62 1.12 18.55
C CYS A 364 -4.72 0.77 19.55
N LYS A 365 -4.65 -0.41 20.18
CA LYS A 365 -5.64 -0.82 21.20
C LYS A 365 -5.66 0.14 22.39
N ASN A 366 -4.49 0.62 22.81
CA ASN A 366 -4.32 1.51 23.96
C ASN A 366 -4.12 2.97 23.58
N HIS A 367 -4.54 3.39 22.38
CA HIS A 367 -4.22 4.72 21.83
C HIS A 367 -4.64 5.89 22.74
N ARG A 368 -5.71 5.77 23.52
CA ARG A 368 -6.14 6.81 24.48
C ARG A 368 -5.11 7.07 25.57
N ILE A 369 -4.42 6.02 26.02
CA ILE A 369 -3.35 6.11 27.01
C ILE A 369 -2.14 6.80 26.37
N TRP A 370 -1.79 6.43 25.15
CA TRP A 370 -0.69 7.04 24.41
C TRP A 370 -0.95 8.50 24.06
N ASP A 371 -2.17 8.86 23.67
CA ASP A 371 -2.58 10.24 23.43
C ASP A 371 -2.46 11.09 24.70
N PHE A 372 -2.89 10.55 25.86
CA PHE A 372 -2.69 11.20 27.15
C PHE A 372 -1.21 11.45 27.46
N PHE A 373 -0.35 10.42 27.34
CA PHE A 373 1.08 10.57 27.59
C PHE A 373 1.75 11.52 26.59
N ALA A 374 1.39 11.45 25.32
CA ALA A 374 1.95 12.31 24.28
C ALA A 374 1.61 13.78 24.55
N LYS A 375 0.36 14.09 24.92
CA LYS A 375 -0.05 15.44 25.31
C LYS A 375 0.78 15.97 26.48
N GLN A 376 1.01 15.14 27.49
CA GLN A 376 1.77 15.50 28.68
C GLN A 376 3.27 15.71 28.41
N ILE A 377 3.90 14.78 27.68
CA ILE A 377 5.34 14.83 27.36
C ILE A 377 5.64 15.98 26.41
N THR A 378 4.81 16.16 25.38
CA THR A 378 5.08 17.15 24.33
C THR A 378 4.57 18.54 24.70
N ARG A 379 3.85 18.70 25.83
CA ARG A 379 3.14 19.94 26.19
C ARG A 379 2.30 20.47 25.02
N HIS A 380 1.57 19.57 24.35
CA HIS A 380 0.80 19.86 23.13
C HIS A 380 1.60 20.35 21.91
N ARG A 381 2.94 20.17 21.88
CA ARG A 381 3.76 20.57 20.73
C ARG A 381 3.63 19.63 19.53
N VAL A 382 3.34 18.35 19.75
CA VAL A 382 3.06 17.42 18.65
C VAL A 382 1.60 17.55 18.27
N LYS A 383 1.34 17.68 16.97
CA LYS A 383 -0.01 17.82 16.44
C LYS A 383 -0.79 16.53 16.71
N THR A 384 -1.79 16.63 17.58
CA THR A 384 -2.60 15.50 18.07
C THR A 384 -3.16 14.65 16.93
N PHE A 385 -3.54 15.27 15.81
CA PHE A 385 -4.11 14.54 14.67
C PHE A 385 -3.13 13.59 13.98
N LEU A 386 -1.81 13.85 14.02
CA LEU A 386 -0.82 12.93 13.43
C LEU A 386 -0.71 11.66 14.26
N ILE A 387 -0.77 11.81 15.59
CA ILE A 387 -0.77 10.68 16.53
C ILE A 387 -2.08 9.89 16.39
N GLU A 388 -3.21 10.59 16.34
CA GLU A 388 -4.52 9.95 16.19
C GLU A 388 -4.62 9.20 14.85
N GLY A 389 -4.21 9.81 13.73
CA GLY A 389 -4.15 9.15 12.43
C GLY A 389 -3.23 7.93 12.44
N PHE A 390 -2.11 8.02 13.17
CA PHE A 390 -1.17 6.91 13.31
C PHE A 390 -1.75 5.73 14.11
N MET A 391 -2.57 5.99 15.14
CA MET A 391 -3.03 4.95 16.05
C MET A 391 -4.41 4.38 15.69
N CYS A 392 -5.21 5.08 14.89
CA CYS A 392 -6.59 4.71 14.57
C CYS A 392 -6.69 3.78 13.35
N HIS A 393 -6.13 2.57 13.46
CA HIS A 393 -6.29 1.49 12.49
C HIS A 393 -6.26 0.12 13.19
N THR A 394 -6.65 -0.95 12.48
CA THR A 394 -6.39 -2.33 12.95
C THR A 394 -5.09 -2.85 12.35
N HIS A 395 -4.54 -3.91 12.93
CA HIS A 395 -3.40 -4.60 12.31
C HIS A 395 -3.78 -5.13 10.92
N ASN A 396 -4.96 -5.74 10.80
CA ASN A 396 -5.45 -6.32 9.54
C ASN A 396 -5.51 -5.25 8.42
N ALA A 397 -6.10 -4.09 8.72
CA ALA A 397 -6.16 -2.97 7.80
C ALA A 397 -4.77 -2.50 7.34
N ALA A 398 -3.86 -2.23 8.29
CA ALA A 398 -2.53 -1.76 7.98
C ALA A 398 -1.72 -2.79 7.18
N TRP A 399 -1.72 -4.05 7.61
CA TRP A 399 -0.99 -5.14 6.98
C TRP A 399 -1.43 -5.36 5.53
N HIS A 400 -2.74 -5.55 5.31
CA HIS A 400 -3.26 -5.81 3.98
C HIS A 400 -3.15 -4.59 3.06
N THR A 401 -3.37 -3.37 3.56
CA THR A 401 -3.21 -2.16 2.72
C THR A 401 -1.77 -1.98 2.24
N LEU A 402 -0.78 -2.17 3.11
CA LEU A 402 0.64 -2.10 2.76
C LEU A 402 0.99 -3.13 1.67
N HIS A 403 0.58 -4.38 1.89
CA HIS A 403 0.94 -5.48 1.01
C HIS A 403 0.15 -5.47 -0.29
N ASN A 404 -1.16 -5.26 -0.24
CA ASN A 404 -2.03 -5.35 -1.40
C ASN A 404 -2.14 -4.05 -2.20
N ILE A 405 -1.78 -2.90 -1.66
CA ILE A 405 -1.79 -1.64 -2.41
C ILE A 405 -0.38 -1.18 -2.72
N ILE A 406 0.45 -0.89 -1.70
CA ILE A 406 1.79 -0.34 -1.93
C ILE A 406 2.66 -1.35 -2.69
N CYS A 407 2.72 -2.59 -2.21
CA CYS A 407 3.52 -3.62 -2.87
C CYS A 407 2.77 -4.26 -4.05
N GLY A 408 1.49 -4.62 -3.86
CA GLY A 408 0.68 -5.33 -4.86
C GLY A 408 0.37 -4.52 -6.13
N SER A 409 0.48 -3.19 -6.10
CA SER A 409 0.27 -2.35 -7.29
C SER A 409 1.57 -2.06 -8.06
N ALA A 410 2.72 -2.58 -7.61
CA ALA A 410 4.04 -2.29 -8.18
C ALA A 410 4.09 -2.42 -9.71
N ASP A 411 3.58 -3.54 -10.23
CA ASP A 411 3.62 -3.84 -11.67
C ASP A 411 2.57 -3.07 -12.48
N LYS A 412 1.61 -2.41 -11.82
CA LYS A 412 0.48 -1.72 -12.46
C LYS A 412 0.64 -0.22 -12.53
N ILE A 413 1.29 0.40 -11.54
CA ILE A 413 1.44 1.87 -11.47
C ILE A 413 2.09 2.40 -12.76
N GLY A 414 3.04 1.66 -13.33
CA GLY A 414 3.64 2.03 -14.62
C GLY A 414 2.60 2.18 -15.73
N GLY A 415 1.67 1.22 -15.85
CA GLY A 415 0.57 1.27 -16.80
C GLY A 415 -0.45 2.37 -16.47
N TYR A 416 -0.72 2.64 -15.20
CA TYR A 416 -1.58 3.77 -14.81
C TYR A 416 -0.98 5.11 -15.21
N LEU A 417 0.32 5.29 -15.04
CA LEU A 417 1.02 6.50 -15.48
C LEU A 417 0.99 6.65 -17.01
N ASP A 418 1.17 5.56 -17.75
CA ASP A 418 1.07 5.56 -19.22
C ASP A 418 -0.36 5.96 -19.65
N THR A 419 -1.38 5.34 -19.08
CA THR A 419 -2.80 5.70 -19.33
C THR A 419 -3.10 7.14 -18.94
N VAL A 420 -2.59 7.63 -17.81
CA VAL A 420 -2.74 9.02 -17.41
C VAL A 420 -2.09 9.95 -18.44
N ASN A 421 -0.88 9.63 -18.90
CA ASN A 421 -0.21 10.42 -19.92
C ASN A 421 -1.00 10.48 -21.24
N GLU A 422 -1.61 9.37 -21.65
CA GLU A 422 -2.33 9.25 -22.92
C GLU A 422 -3.77 9.79 -22.90
N GLN A 423 -4.52 9.55 -21.81
CA GLN A 423 -5.97 9.79 -21.78
C GLN A 423 -6.37 11.05 -21.04
N LEU A 424 -5.60 11.51 -20.05
CA LEU A 424 -5.93 12.72 -19.31
C LEU A 424 -5.36 13.93 -20.04
N THR A 425 -6.16 14.99 -20.14
CA THR A 425 -5.73 16.30 -20.68
C THR A 425 -5.33 17.28 -19.59
N CYS A 426 -5.67 16.99 -18.33
CA CYS A 426 -5.44 17.89 -17.21
C CYS A 426 -3.97 17.95 -16.75
N ASP A 427 -3.66 19.04 -16.05
CA ASP A 427 -2.36 19.26 -15.42
C ASP A 427 -2.10 18.27 -14.29
N VAL A 428 -0.88 17.72 -14.27
CA VAL A 428 -0.39 16.83 -13.23
C VAL A 428 0.72 17.55 -12.48
N THR A 429 0.53 17.82 -11.19
CA THR A 429 1.58 18.42 -10.35
C THR A 429 2.07 17.41 -9.33
N VAL A 430 3.39 17.26 -9.23
CA VAL A 430 4.04 16.33 -8.30
C VAL A 430 4.86 17.13 -7.30
N PHE A 431 4.59 16.98 -6.01
CA PHE A 431 5.38 17.55 -4.93
C PHE A 431 6.24 16.48 -4.27
N HIS A 432 7.49 16.78 -3.96
CA HIS A 432 8.38 15.86 -3.24
C HIS A 432 9.33 16.62 -2.32
N GLY A 433 9.63 16.07 -1.14
CA GLY A 433 10.57 16.66 -0.19
C GLY A 433 11.99 16.19 -0.47
N ARG A 434 12.97 17.10 -0.59
CA ARG A 434 14.35 16.72 -0.90
C ARG A 434 14.93 15.68 0.07
N ASP A 435 14.53 15.76 1.33
CA ASP A 435 15.05 14.96 2.45
C ASP A 435 14.06 13.88 2.89
N ASP A 436 13.20 13.41 1.97
CA ASP A 436 12.31 12.29 2.23
C ASP A 436 13.13 10.99 2.40
N GLU A 437 13.28 10.54 3.66
CA GLU A 437 13.98 9.30 4.01
C GLU A 437 13.13 8.04 3.76
N LEU A 438 11.82 8.18 3.57
CA LEU A 438 10.91 7.06 3.35
C LEU A 438 10.80 6.73 1.86
N LEU A 439 10.58 7.76 1.03
CA LEU A 439 10.51 7.62 -0.41
C LEU A 439 11.58 8.49 -1.06
N PRO A 440 12.43 7.92 -1.92
CA PRO A 440 13.44 8.69 -2.64
C PRO A 440 12.80 9.61 -3.68
N VAL A 441 13.39 10.79 -3.91
CA VAL A 441 12.94 11.80 -4.91
C VAL A 441 12.83 11.21 -6.31
N GLU A 442 13.66 10.21 -6.61
CA GLU A 442 13.70 9.43 -7.84
C GLU A 442 12.33 8.82 -8.18
N CYS A 443 11.49 8.52 -7.19
CA CYS A 443 10.11 8.07 -7.42
C CYS A 443 9.28 9.13 -8.17
N SER A 444 9.39 10.39 -7.74
CA SER A 444 8.70 11.51 -8.39
C SER A 444 9.32 11.89 -9.73
N GLU A 445 10.64 11.76 -9.86
CA GLU A 445 11.31 11.93 -11.15
C GLU A 445 10.88 10.86 -12.15
N ALA A 446 10.69 9.62 -11.69
CA ALA A 446 10.17 8.53 -12.52
C ALA A 446 8.73 8.80 -12.97
N VAL A 447 7.86 9.36 -12.10
CA VAL A 447 6.51 9.81 -12.50
C VAL A 447 6.61 10.87 -13.60
N ARG A 448 7.46 11.89 -13.41
CA ARG A 448 7.67 12.94 -14.43
C ARG A 448 8.22 12.37 -15.75
N SER A 449 9.07 11.35 -15.70
CA SER A 449 9.60 10.71 -16.92
C SER A 449 8.53 9.97 -17.73
N LYS A 450 7.45 9.55 -17.07
CA LYS A 450 6.31 8.84 -17.66
C LYS A 450 5.21 9.77 -18.14
N ILE A 451 4.93 10.83 -17.39
CA ILE A 451 3.92 11.83 -17.74
C ILE A 451 4.65 13.10 -18.19
N SER A 452 4.74 13.31 -19.50
CA SER A 452 5.57 14.38 -20.08
C SER A 452 5.14 15.79 -19.66
N ARG A 453 3.84 15.98 -19.39
CA ARG A 453 3.26 17.23 -18.89
C ARG A 453 3.30 17.39 -17.38
N ALA A 454 3.86 16.44 -16.63
CA ALA A 454 3.86 16.54 -15.18
C ALA A 454 4.87 17.59 -14.67
N HIS A 455 4.40 18.49 -13.82
CA HIS A 455 5.21 19.51 -13.17
C HIS A 455 5.75 19.00 -11.84
N LEU A 456 7.05 18.74 -11.75
CA LEU A 456 7.71 18.29 -10.53
C LEU A 456 8.25 19.48 -9.72
N LYS A 457 7.72 19.66 -8.50
CA LYS A 457 8.19 20.61 -7.49
C LYS A 457 8.91 19.86 -6.37
N VAL A 458 10.24 19.92 -6.37
CA VAL A 458 11.04 19.42 -5.24
C VAL A 458 11.25 20.53 -4.22
N VAL A 459 10.90 20.25 -2.97
CA VAL A 459 10.92 21.22 -1.88
C VAL A 459 12.11 20.94 -0.98
N GLU A 460 13.04 21.89 -0.93
CA GLU A 460 14.28 21.78 -0.15
C GLU A 460 14.02 21.80 1.37
N ASN A 461 14.82 21.06 2.14
CA ASN A 461 14.72 20.97 3.60
C ASN A 461 13.36 20.43 4.10
N LYS A 462 12.78 19.48 3.35
CA LYS A 462 11.48 18.86 3.66
C LYS A 462 11.53 17.35 3.45
N ASP A 463 10.86 16.66 4.34
CA ASP A 463 10.67 15.20 4.36
C ASP A 463 9.25 14.80 3.92
N HIS A 464 8.96 13.50 4.00
CA HIS A 464 7.68 12.88 3.62
C HIS A 464 6.42 13.58 4.15
N ILE A 465 6.47 14.16 5.35
CA ILE A 465 5.34 14.80 6.03
C ILE A 465 5.48 16.33 5.99
N THR A 466 6.71 16.85 6.14
CA THR A 466 6.94 18.29 6.21
C THR A 466 6.81 19.01 4.87
N ILE A 467 6.72 18.28 3.75
CA ILE A 467 6.26 18.85 2.47
C ILE A 467 4.94 19.63 2.60
N VAL A 468 4.06 19.21 3.53
CA VAL A 468 2.84 19.94 3.93
C VAL A 468 3.01 20.55 5.32
N VAL A 469 3.41 19.76 6.32
CA VAL A 469 3.49 20.22 7.71
C VAL A 469 4.66 21.19 7.89
N GLY A 470 4.36 22.43 8.25
CA GLY A 470 5.33 23.53 8.30
C GLY A 470 5.34 24.38 7.03
N ARG A 471 4.55 24.04 6.01
CA ARG A 471 4.36 24.81 4.76
C ARG A 471 2.88 25.03 4.43
N GLN A 472 1.98 24.88 5.39
CA GLN A 472 0.52 24.87 5.18
C GLN A 472 -0.01 26.03 4.32
N LYS A 473 0.33 27.27 4.68
CA LYS A 473 -0.10 28.47 3.94
C LYS A 473 0.47 28.54 2.52
N ALA A 474 1.73 28.14 2.36
CA ALA A 474 2.36 28.12 1.05
C ALA A 474 1.71 27.04 0.18
N PHE A 475 1.54 25.84 0.73
CA PHE A 475 0.96 24.72 0.01
C PHE A 475 -0.52 24.97 -0.37
N ALA A 476 -1.33 25.56 0.51
CA ALA A 476 -2.70 25.95 0.19
C ALA A 476 -2.75 26.94 -0.99
N ARG A 477 -1.86 27.95 -1.03
CA ARG A 477 -1.77 28.88 -2.16
C ARG A 477 -1.34 28.20 -3.46
N GLU A 478 -0.40 27.25 -3.39
CA GLU A 478 0.03 26.48 -4.56
C GLU A 478 -1.12 25.63 -5.12
N LEU A 479 -1.98 25.09 -4.27
CA LEU A 479 -3.19 24.37 -4.70
C LEU A 479 -4.21 25.31 -5.35
N GLU A 480 -4.46 26.49 -4.77
CA GLU A 480 -5.34 27.50 -5.36
C GLU A 480 -4.88 27.91 -6.76
N GLU A 481 -3.57 28.08 -6.96
CA GLU A 481 -2.98 28.39 -8.26
C GLU A 481 -3.22 27.26 -9.27
N ILE A 482 -3.00 26.01 -8.87
CA ILE A 482 -3.25 24.83 -9.72
C ILE A 482 -4.72 24.77 -10.15
N TRP A 483 -5.65 25.01 -9.23
CA TRP A 483 -7.08 24.92 -9.54
C TRP A 483 -7.55 26.07 -10.42
N ASN A 484 -7.08 27.29 -10.18
CA ASN A 484 -7.42 28.44 -11.02
C ASN A 484 -6.94 28.25 -12.46
N ASN A 485 -5.69 27.80 -12.66
CA ASN A 485 -5.15 27.54 -14.00
C ASN A 485 -5.94 26.44 -14.73
N SER A 486 -6.38 25.42 -14.00
CA SER A 486 -7.21 24.33 -14.55
C SER A 486 -8.61 24.82 -14.96
N SER A 487 -9.20 25.77 -14.23
CA SER A 487 -10.48 26.39 -14.58
C SER A 487 -10.39 27.34 -15.79
N GLU A 488 -9.22 27.89 -16.10
CA GLU A 488 -9.01 28.74 -17.28
C GLU A 488 -8.78 27.94 -18.58
N ASN A 489 -8.27 26.71 -18.45
CA ASN A 489 -7.92 25.84 -19.58
C ASN A 489 -9.06 24.92 -20.06
N ASN A 490 -10.20 24.87 -19.34
CA ASN A 490 -11.41 24.10 -19.68
C ASN A 490 -12.56 25.05 -20.00
#